data_AF-A0A0D6JJE9-F1
#
_entry.id   AF-A0A0D6JJE9-F1
#
_cell.length_a   1.000
_cell.length_b   1.000
_cell.length_c   1.000
_cell.angle_alpha   90.00
_cell.angle_beta   90.00
_cell.angle_gamma   90.00
#
_symmetry.space_group_name_H-M   'P 1'
#
loop_
_entity.id
_entity.type
_entity.pdbx_description
1 polymer ?
#
loop_
_entity_poly.entity_id
_entity_poly.type
_entity_poly.pdbx_seq_one_letter_code
_entity_poly.pdbx_strand_id
1 'polypeptide(L)'
;MTISRSTSMGLFAVATMIAVASLISATPADARGRTFYSQDYKFNKPMHGFDGRAAGGYYCSYQRLPNRVCSIVNGEEKCKVKGWTLRQYCY
;
A
#
# COMPACT_ATOMS: atom_id res chain seq x y z
N MET A 1 49.22 -7.64 -70.91
CA MET A 1 48.16 -6.62 -70.72
C MET A 1 46.83 -7.34 -70.90
N THR A 2 46.11 -7.58 -69.80
CA THR A 2 44.85 -8.34 -69.80
C THR A 2 43.74 -7.41 -69.33
N ILE A 3 42.73 -7.21 -70.18
CA ILE A 3 41.66 -6.23 -70.03
C ILE A 3 40.53 -6.82 -69.18
N SER A 4 40.42 -6.29 -67.96
CA SER A 4 39.25 -5.63 -67.33
C SER A 4 37.82 -6.09 -67.65
N ARG A 5 37.07 -6.22 -66.54
CA ARG A 5 35.63 -6.04 -66.30
C ARG A 5 34.69 -7.22 -66.57
N SER A 6 34.23 -7.82 -65.47
CA SER A 6 32.84 -8.28 -65.36
C SER A 6 32.19 -7.64 -64.14
N THR A 7 31.25 -6.74 -64.44
CA THR A 7 30.34 -6.06 -63.53
C THR A 7 29.21 -7.03 -63.18
N SER A 8 28.87 -7.25 -61.91
CA SER A 8 27.47 -7.20 -61.46
C SER A 8 27.34 -7.37 -59.94
N MET A 9 26.78 -6.32 -59.37
CA MET A 9 26.25 -6.14 -58.04
C MET A 9 25.05 -7.07 -57.82
N GLY A 10 25.01 -7.77 -56.68
CA GLY A 10 23.88 -8.58 -56.25
C GLY A 10 23.65 -8.43 -54.75
N LEU A 11 23.01 -7.33 -54.35
CA LEU A 11 22.37 -7.16 -53.05
C LEU A 11 21.00 -7.84 -53.09
N PHE A 12 20.76 -8.90 -52.34
CA PHE A 12 19.43 -9.33 -51.83
C PHE A 12 19.66 -10.42 -50.76
N ALA A 13 19.05 -10.48 -49.58
CA ALA A 13 18.32 -9.56 -48.72
C ALA A 13 18.26 -10.28 -47.35
N VAL A 14 18.54 -9.58 -46.25
CA VAL A 14 18.39 -10.11 -44.88
C VAL A 14 16.92 -9.97 -44.50
N ALA A 15 16.27 -11.05 -44.06
CA ALA A 15 14.99 -10.97 -43.36
C ALA A 15 14.78 -12.19 -42.44
N THR A 16 15.47 -12.23 -41.31
CA THR A 16 15.05 -13.02 -40.14
C THR A 16 14.02 -12.21 -39.35
N MET A 17 12.74 -12.51 -39.49
CA MET A 17 11.71 -12.05 -38.56
C MET A 17 11.13 -13.25 -37.81
N ILE A 18 11.72 -13.59 -36.66
CA ILE A 18 11.03 -14.40 -35.65
C ILE A 18 10.19 -13.40 -34.84
N ALA A 19 8.91 -13.32 -35.19
CA ALA A 19 7.93 -12.60 -34.38
C ALA A 19 7.73 -13.35 -33.07
N VAL A 20 8.47 -12.97 -32.02
CA VAL A 20 8.23 -13.43 -30.66
C VAL A 20 6.94 -12.79 -30.20
N ALA A 21 5.83 -13.54 -30.26
CA ALA A 21 4.57 -13.12 -29.68
C ALA A 21 4.75 -13.03 -28.16
N SER A 22 4.89 -11.81 -27.64
CA SER A 22 4.91 -11.53 -26.21
C SER A 22 3.56 -11.94 -25.62
N LEU A 23 3.52 -13.13 -25.02
CA LEU A 23 2.43 -13.57 -24.14
C LEU A 23 2.47 -12.69 -22.89
N ILE A 24 1.82 -11.53 -22.96
CA ILE A 24 1.54 -10.71 -21.79
C ILE A 24 0.53 -11.49 -20.95
N SER A 25 1.02 -12.27 -20.00
CA SER A 25 0.19 -12.88 -18.98
C SER A 25 -0.43 -11.75 -18.17
N ALA A 26 -1.68 -11.40 -18.47
CA ALA A 26 -2.47 -10.56 -17.59
C ALA A 26 -2.71 -11.33 -16.30
N THR A 27 -1.87 -11.12 -15.30
CA THR A 27 -2.19 -11.54 -13.94
C THR A 27 -3.45 -10.80 -13.52
N PRO A 28 -4.48 -11.46 -12.98
CA PRO A 28 -5.61 -10.74 -12.41
C PRO A 28 -5.05 -9.78 -11.36
N ALA A 29 -5.28 -8.48 -11.54
CA ALA A 29 -5.06 -7.53 -10.46
C ALA A 29 -5.95 -7.99 -9.31
N ASP A 30 -5.35 -8.41 -8.20
CA ASP A 30 -6.05 -8.84 -7.00
C ASP A 30 -6.86 -7.63 -6.50
N ALA A 31 -8.12 -7.56 -6.91
CA ALA A 31 -9.08 -6.55 -6.51
C ALA A 31 -9.66 -6.91 -5.13
N ARG A 32 -8.82 -7.31 -4.17
CA ARG A 32 -9.12 -7.18 -2.76
C ARG A 32 -9.24 -5.69 -2.48
N GLY A 33 -10.45 -5.16 -2.65
CA GLY A 33 -10.81 -3.81 -2.23
C GLY A 33 -10.28 -3.58 -0.83
N ARG A 34 -9.59 -2.46 -0.62
CA ARG A 34 -8.95 -2.13 0.66
C ARG A 34 -9.96 -2.32 1.78
N THR A 35 -9.70 -3.26 2.65
CA THR A 35 -10.60 -3.56 3.76
C THR A 35 -10.29 -2.58 4.88
N PHE A 36 -11.33 -1.90 5.37
CA PHE A 36 -11.22 -1.11 6.58
C PHE A 36 -10.72 -1.99 7.72
N TYR A 37 -9.66 -1.54 8.39
CA TYR A 37 -9.06 -2.22 9.53
C TYR A 37 -9.09 -1.31 10.76
N SER A 38 -9.47 -1.85 11.90
CA SER A 38 -9.50 -1.13 13.18
C SER A 38 -8.89 -1.98 14.29
N GLN A 39 -8.09 -1.36 15.15
CA GLN A 39 -7.46 -2.02 16.27
C GLN A 39 -7.33 -1.11 17.49
N ASP A 40 -7.61 -1.66 18.67
CA ASP A 40 -7.54 -0.94 19.94
C ASP A 40 -6.35 -1.40 20.78
N TYR A 41 -5.60 -0.42 21.29
CA TYR A 41 -4.47 -0.62 22.17
C TYR A 41 -4.72 0.08 23.50
N LYS A 42 -4.51 -0.62 24.62
CA LYS A 42 -4.76 -0.08 25.97
C LYS A 42 -3.46 0.33 26.65
N PHE A 43 -3.47 1.52 27.25
CA PHE A 43 -2.33 2.11 27.93
C PHE A 43 -2.73 2.82 29.23
N ASN A 44 -1.80 2.95 30.17
CA ASN A 44 -2.01 3.70 31.41
C ASN A 44 -1.85 5.22 31.24
N LYS A 45 -1.36 5.67 30.08
CA LYS A 45 -1.10 7.08 29.75
C LYS A 45 -1.50 7.38 28.29
N PRO A 46 -1.74 8.65 27.91
CA PRO A 46 -2.07 8.97 26.53
C PRO A 46 -0.86 8.72 25.63
N MET A 47 -1.04 7.90 24.60
CA MET A 47 -0.01 7.60 23.61
C MET A 47 -0.23 8.39 22.33
N HIS A 48 0.85 8.75 21.64
CA HIS A 48 0.77 9.29 20.29
C HIS A 48 0.78 8.13 19.31
N GLY A 49 -0.16 8.14 18.37
CA GLY A 49 -0.12 7.22 17.24
C GLY A 49 0.45 7.90 16.00
N PHE A 50 0.48 7.15 14.91
CA PHE A 50 0.89 7.64 13.60
C PHE A 50 -0.31 8.28 12.88
N ASP A 51 -0.06 9.18 11.95
CA ASP A 51 -1.08 9.68 11.04
C ASP A 51 -0.45 9.84 9.66
N GLY A 52 -0.88 9.02 8.70
CA GLY A 52 -0.32 9.04 7.37
C GLY A 52 -0.40 7.70 6.64
N ARG A 53 0.36 7.62 5.55
CA ARG A 53 0.38 6.45 4.68
C ARG A 53 1.26 5.35 5.27
N ALA A 54 0.67 4.19 5.50
CA ALA A 54 1.33 2.99 6.00
C ALA A 54 1.67 2.03 4.85
N ALA A 55 2.38 0.95 5.19
CA ALA A 55 2.69 -0.12 4.25
C ALA A 55 1.42 -0.70 3.61
N GLY A 56 1.53 -1.17 2.37
CA GLY A 56 0.37 -1.69 1.61
C GLY A 56 -0.55 -0.60 1.06
N GLY A 57 -0.16 0.68 1.16
CA GLY A 57 -0.87 1.80 0.53
C GLY A 57 -2.08 2.30 1.32
N TYR A 58 -2.34 1.75 2.50
CA TYR A 58 -3.36 2.21 3.44
C TYR A 58 -3.01 3.58 4.03
N TYR A 59 -4.02 4.40 4.26
CA TYR A 59 -3.88 5.54 5.15
C TYR A 59 -4.31 5.09 6.54
N CYS A 60 -3.43 5.22 7.52
CA CYS A 60 -3.71 4.86 8.89
C CYS A 60 -3.68 6.11 9.78
N SER A 61 -4.70 6.28 10.61
CA SER A 61 -4.76 7.30 11.64
C SER A 61 -5.04 6.68 13.00
N TYR A 62 -4.63 7.37 14.06
CA TYR A 62 -4.83 6.90 15.42
C TYR A 62 -5.58 7.94 16.25
N GLN A 63 -6.61 7.49 16.97
CA GLN A 63 -7.40 8.29 17.88
C GLN A 63 -7.06 7.98 19.33
N ARG A 64 -6.90 9.04 20.15
CA ARG A 64 -6.71 8.92 21.60
C ARG A 64 -8.06 9.02 22.31
N LEU A 65 -8.40 7.98 23.07
CA LEU A 65 -9.68 7.87 23.79
C LEU A 65 -9.42 7.70 25.30
N PRO A 66 -9.85 8.64 26.16
CA PRO A 66 -9.72 8.49 27.61
C PRO A 66 -10.74 7.47 28.15
N ASN A 67 -10.28 6.46 28.88
CA ASN A 67 -11.14 5.50 29.57
C ASN A 67 -11.53 6.09 30.93
N ARG A 68 -12.76 6.62 31.02
CA ARG A 68 -13.31 7.23 32.24
C ARG A 68 -14.07 6.20 33.07
N VAL A 69 -13.88 6.24 34.38
CA VAL A 69 -14.70 5.53 35.36
C VAL A 69 -15.36 6.58 36.24
N CYS A 70 -16.68 6.53 36.30
CA CYS A 70 -17.50 7.45 37.07
C CYS A 70 -18.05 6.75 38.31
N SER A 71 -18.07 7.47 39.43
CA SER A 71 -18.62 7.00 40.70
C SER A 71 -19.36 8.14 41.38
N ILE A 72 -20.46 7.84 42.07
CA ILE A 72 -21.17 8.83 42.87
C ILE A 72 -20.45 8.99 44.22
N VAL A 73 -20.10 10.23 44.57
CA VAL A 73 -19.49 10.60 45.84
C VAL A 73 -20.28 11.77 46.41
N ASN A 74 -20.87 11.60 47.59
CA ASN A 74 -21.71 12.63 48.25
C ASN A 74 -22.85 13.17 47.37
N GLY A 75 -23.49 12.29 46.57
CA GLY A 75 -24.59 12.68 45.68
C GLY A 75 -24.15 13.30 44.35
N GLU A 76 -22.85 13.51 44.12
CA GLU A 76 -22.32 14.04 42.87
C GLU A 76 -21.60 12.97 42.06
N GLU A 77 -21.80 12.97 40.73
CA GLU A 77 -21.02 12.11 39.84
C GLU A 77 -19.59 12.65 39.67
N LYS A 78 -18.60 11.83 39.99
CA LYS A 78 -17.18 12.13 39.80
C LYS A 78 -16.58 11.12 38.83
N CYS A 79 -16.12 11.61 37.67
CA CYS A 79 -15.43 10.80 36.66
C CYS A 79 -13.93 11.01 36.72
N LYS A 80 -13.16 9.92 36.72
CA LYS A 80 -11.70 9.94 36.64
C LYS A 80 -11.23 9.14 35.43
N VAL A 81 -10.22 9.64 34.72
CA VAL A 81 -9.54 8.87 33.67
C VAL A 81 -8.69 7.81 34.36
N LYS A 82 -8.96 6.53 34.07
CA LYS A 82 -8.25 5.37 34.64
C LYS A 82 -7.34 4.67 33.64
N GLY A 83 -7.43 5.03 32.37
CA GLY A 83 -6.56 4.54 31.33
C GLY A 83 -6.87 5.23 30.01
N TRP A 84 -6.18 4.79 28.96
CA TRP A 84 -6.30 5.33 27.61
C TRP A 84 -6.39 4.20 26.62
N THR A 85 -7.23 4.38 25.61
CA THR A 85 -7.29 3.53 24.43
C THR A 85 -6.73 4.33 23.26
N LEU A 86 -5.77 3.76 22.54
CA LEU A 86 -5.31 4.26 21.27
C LEU A 86 -5.94 3.39 20.19
N ARG A 87 -6.84 3.97 19.39
CA ARG A 87 -7.57 3.26 18.34
C ARG A 87 -6.97 3.58 16.98
N GLN A 88 -6.51 2.57 16.28
CA GLN A 88 -6.03 2.66 14.90
C GLN A 88 -7.20 2.46 13.94
N TYR A 89 -7.24 3.27 12.88
CA TYR A 89 -8.08 3.04 11.71
C TYR A 89 -7.20 3.05 10.47
N CYS A 90 -7.37 2.08 9.57
CA CYS A 90 -6.69 2.03 8.28
C CYS A 90 -7.70 1.82 7.15
N TYR A 91 -7.56 2.60 6.06
CA TYR A 91 -8.44 2.58 4.87
C TYR A 91 -7.66 2.74 3.56
#